data_AF-A0A2E2A259-F1
#
_entry.id   AF-A0A2E2A259-F1
#
_cell.length_a   1.000
_cell.length_b   1.000
_cell.length_c   1.000
_cell.angle_alpha   90.00
_cell.angle_beta   90.00
_cell.angle_gamma   90.00
#
_symmetry.space_group_name_H-M   'P 1'
#
loop_
_entity.id
_entity.type
_entity.pdbx_description
1 polymer ?
#
loop_
_entity_poly.entity_id
_entity_poly.type
_entity_poly.pdbx_seq_one_letter_code
_entity_poly.pdbx_strand_id
1 'polypeptide(L)' 'MAKKQTFGDKTSKQGKKKSTFIKLVRTVKTNKDTVLFKKEMVEVPDGKAPEAYIKEKFKK' A
#
# COMPACT_ATOMS: atom_id res chain seq x y z
N MET A 1 -7.23 -14.16 -39.71
CA MET A 1 -7.83 -12.86 -39.32
C MET A 1 -7.49 -12.57 -37.87
N ALA A 2 -6.66 -11.57 -37.58
CA ALA A 2 -6.34 -11.22 -36.20
C ALA A 2 -7.55 -10.54 -35.56
N LYS A 3 -8.05 -11.11 -34.45
CA LYS A 3 -9.10 -10.50 -33.63
C LYS A 3 -8.59 -9.11 -33.20
N LYS A 4 -9.24 -8.04 -33.66
CA LYS A 4 -8.88 -6.66 -33.26
C LYS A 4 -9.27 -6.47 -31.80
N GLN A 5 -8.33 -6.78 -30.90
CA GLN A 5 -8.47 -6.47 -29.48
C GLN A 5 -8.42 -4.94 -29.32
N THR A 6 -9.48 -4.36 -28.75
CA THR A 6 -9.55 -2.92 -28.55
C THR A 6 -8.77 -2.51 -27.31
N PHE A 7 -8.44 -1.22 -27.19
CA PHE A 7 -7.77 -0.69 -26.01
C PHE A 7 -8.61 -0.91 -24.74
N GLY A 8 -9.95 -0.76 -24.83
CA GLY A 8 -10.89 -1.02 -23.74
C GLY A 8 -10.84 -2.46 -23.23
N ASP A 9 -10.65 -3.44 -24.11
CA ASP A 9 -10.50 -4.86 -23.74
C ASP A 9 -9.21 -5.14 -22.96
N LYS A 10 -8.19 -4.27 -23.08
CA LYS A 10 -6.97 -4.35 -22.27
C LYS A 10 -7.14 -3.67 -20.91
N THR A 11 -7.99 -2.64 -20.82
CA THR A 11 -8.22 -1.87 -19.58
C THR A 11 -9.20 -2.56 -18.62
N SER A 12 -10.16 -3.34 -19.13
CA SER A 12 -11.15 -4.06 -18.30
C SER A 12 -10.55 -5.14 -17.39
N LYS A 13 -9.30 -5.57 -17.63
CA LYS A 13 -8.55 -6.50 -16.77
C LYS A 13 -8.02 -5.88 -15.47
N GLN A 14 -8.27 -4.59 -15.23
CA GLN A 14 -7.98 -3.92 -13.94
C GLN A 14 -8.95 -4.32 -12.81
N GLY A 15 -9.71 -5.41 -12.96
CA GLY A 15 -10.52 -6.02 -11.90
C GLY A 15 -9.74 -6.84 -10.88
N LYS A 16 -8.39 -6.83 -10.90
CA LYS A 16 -7.61 -7.41 -9.80
C LYS A 16 -7.77 -6.52 -8.58
N LYS A 17 -8.48 -7.05 -7.58
CA LYS A 17 -8.61 -6.62 -6.18
C LYS A 17 -8.02 -5.24 -5.90
N LYS A 18 -8.88 -4.27 -5.54
CA LYS A 18 -8.46 -2.93 -5.08
C LYS A 18 -7.61 -3.07 -3.81
N SER A 19 -6.31 -3.33 -3.96
CA SER A 19 -5.37 -3.34 -2.85
C SER A 19 -5.23 -1.93 -2.32
N THR A 20 -5.49 -1.76 -1.03
CA THR A 20 -5.39 -0.47 -0.37
C THR A 20 -3.98 -0.31 0.16
N PHE A 21 -3.29 0.76 -0.25
CA PHE A 21 -1.95 1.07 0.22
C PHE A 21 -1.95 2.32 1.09
N ILE A 22 -1.17 2.29 2.17
CA ILE A 22 -0.96 3.43 3.05
C ILE A 22 0.50 3.84 2.99
N LYS A 23 0.74 5.15 2.80
CA LYS A 23 2.06 5.74 2.96
C LYS A 23 2.31 6.06 4.43
N LEU A 24 3.02 5.18 5.12
CA LEU A 24 3.39 5.38 6.52
C LEU A 24 4.64 6.27 6.60
N VAL A 25 4.55 7.36 7.36
CA VAL A 25 5.67 8.21 7.71
C VAL A 25 5.88 8.11 9.22
N ARG A 26 7.03 7.57 9.65
CA ARG A 26 7.36 7.40 11.07
C ARG A 26 8.75 7.89 11.41
N THR A 27 8.92 8.32 12.64
CA THR A 27 10.22 8.71 13.19
C THR A 27 10.95 7.50 13.77
N VAL A 28 12.25 7.38 13.50
CA VAL A 28 13.14 6.38 14.10
C VAL A 28 14.26 7.13 14.82
N LYS A 29 14.52 6.77 16.08
CA LYS A 29 15.70 7.26 16.79
C LYS A 29 16.91 6.47 16.31
N THR A 30 17.98 7.17 15.97
CA THR A 30 19.28 6.55 15.69
C THR A 30 20.08 6.38 16.96
N ASN A 31 21.12 5.54 16.90
CA ASN A 31 22.07 5.36 18.00
C ASN A 31 22.89 6.63 18.32
N LYS A 32 22.76 7.69 17.52
CA LYS A 32 23.44 8.99 17.70
C LYS A 32 22.48 10.07 18.21
N ASP A 33 21.38 9.69 18.86
CA ASP A 33 20.33 10.58 19.38
C ASP A 33 19.65 11.49 18.34
N THR A 34 19.77 11.16 17.05
CA THR A 34 19.06 11.89 15.98
C THR A 34 17.74 11.22 15.63
N VAL A 35 16.80 12.01 15.13
CA VAL A 35 15.48 11.55 14.66
C VAL A 35 15.43 11.57 13.15
N LEU A 36 15.13 10.42 12.53
CA LEU A 36 14.97 10.28 11.09
C LEU A 36 13.53 9.96 10.72
N PHE A 37 13.03 10.53 9.63
CA PHE A 37 11.73 10.18 9.06
C PHE A 37 11.87 9.06 8.03
N LYS A 38 11.30 7.89 8.33
CA LYS A 38 11.21 6.76 7.41
C LYS A 38 9.85 6.76 6.72
N LYS A 39 9.86 6.62 5.39
CA LYS A 39 8.67 6.49 4.54
C LYS A 39 8.57 5.05 4.05
N GLU A 40 7.41 4.43 4.22
CA GLU A 40 7.17 3.04 3.82
C GLU A 40 5.76 2.91 3.22
N MET A 41 5.63 2.17 2.12
CA MET A 41 4.33 1.84 1.54
C MET A 41 3.89 0.50 2.13
N VAL A 42 2.72 0.49 2.77
CA VAL A 42 2.19 -0.68 3.44
C VAL A 42 0.89 -1.08 2.76
N GLU A 43 0.83 -2.31 2.26
CA GLU A 43 -0.41 -2.91 1.77
C GLU A 43 -1.30 -3.32 2.94
N VAL A 44 -2.58 -2.97 2.85
CA VAL A 44 -3.62 -3.34 3.82
C VAL A 44 -4.33 -4.60 3.31
N PRO A 45 -4.40 -5.67 4.12
CA PRO A 45 -5.15 -6.86 3.75
C PRO A 45 -6.62 -6.55 3.49
N ASP A 46 -7.21 -7.29 2.55
CA ASP A 46 -8.64 -7.21 2.22
C ASP A 46 -9.49 -7.36 3.51
N GLY A 47 -10.44 -6.44 3.72
CA GLY A 47 -11.39 -6.49 4.85
C GLY A 47 -10.91 -5.86 6.16
N LYS A 48 -9.67 -5.36 6.25
CA LYS A 48 -9.21 -4.58 7.42
C LYS A 48 -9.25 -3.08 7.16
N ALA A 49 -9.67 -2.32 8.19
CA ALA A 49 -9.56 -0.88 8.17
C ALA A 49 -8.07 -0.45 8.24
N PRO A 50 -7.63 0.54 7.43
CA PRO A 50 -6.27 1.07 7.44
C PRO A 50 -5.72 1.40 8.84
N GLU A 51 -6.54 2.06 9.65
CA GLU A 51 -6.18 2.50 11.00
C GLU A 51 -5.99 1.34 11.98
N ALA A 52 -6.91 0.37 11.95
CA ALA A 52 -6.84 -0.83 12.78
C ALA A 52 -5.58 -1.65 12.44
N TYR A 53 -5.30 -1.82 11.14
CA TYR A 53 -4.12 -2.55 10.68
C TYR A 53 -2.80 -1.86 11.10
N ILE A 54 -2.70 -0.53 11.01
CA ILE A 54 -1.52 0.20 11.47
C ILE A 54 -1.34 0.07 12.99
N LYS A 55 -2.41 0.24 13.77
CA LYS A 55 -2.37 0.12 15.23
C LYS A 55 -1.95 -1.27 15.68
N GLU A 56 -2.42 -2.32 15.01
CA GLU A 56 -1.99 -3.71 15.27
C GLU A 56 -0.51 -3.92 14.92
N LYS A 57 -0.09 -3.52 13.72
CA LYS A 57 1.24 -3.84 13.16
C LYS A 57 2.38 -3.06 13.81
N PHE A 58 2.12 -1.83 14.25
CA PHE A 58 3.10 -0.93 14.84
C PHE A 58 2.80 -0.58 16.30
N LYS A 59 2.05 -1.46 16.99
CA LYS A 59 1.84 -1.35 18.44
C LYS A 59 3.20 -1.35 19.12
N LYS A 60 3.47 -0.29 19.87
CA LYS A 60 4.65 -0.16 20.73
C LYS A 60 4.35 -0.74 22.10
#